data_AF-A0A4Z2HJJ1-F1
#
_entry.id   AF-A0A4Z2HJJ1-F1
#
_cell.length_a   1.000
_cell.length_b   1.000
_cell.length_c   1.000
_cell.angle_alpha   90.00
_cell.angle_beta   90.00
_cell.angle_gamma   90.00
#
_symmetry.space_group_name_H-M   'P 1'
#
loop_
_entity.id
_entity.type
_entity.pdbx_description
1 polymer ?
#
loop_
_entity_poly.entity_id
_entity_poly.type
_entity_poly.pdbx_seq_one_letter_code
_entity_poly.pdbx_strand_id
1 'polypeptide(L)'
;MKSVFFSRFFILLPWVLIVIIMIDIDSKRAIRAPAAARTGRAQRAARTGAPGTGGIQNQTALPVIYAITPTYTRPVQKAELIRLAHAFRQVPRFHWIVVEDSTTRTELVARFLARCGVPFTHLHVFTPRRFKRTGMPRATEQRNVALTWLRQHRSKRDAGVVFFADDDNTYSLELFEEVIRRVTPLPVFLSILSSALHS
;
A
#
# COMPACT_ATOMS: atom_id res chain seq x y z
N MET A 1 -28.82 -53.07 -11.66
CA MET A 1 -28.05 -51.92 -12.18
C MET A 1 -28.88 -50.62 -12.14
N LYS A 2 -29.27 -50.11 -10.95
CA LYS A 2 -30.14 -48.91 -10.83
C LYS A 2 -29.64 -47.82 -9.86
N SER A 3 -28.48 -47.96 -9.19
CA SER A 3 -28.07 -47.00 -8.14
C SER A 3 -27.07 -45.93 -8.59
N VAL A 4 -26.38 -46.09 -9.73
CA VAL A 4 -25.38 -45.09 -10.19
C VAL A 4 -26.04 -43.86 -10.82
N PHE A 5 -27.23 -44.02 -11.42
CA PHE A 5 -27.99 -42.91 -11.99
C PHE A 5 -28.58 -41.97 -10.93
N PHE A 6 -28.98 -42.52 -9.78
CA PHE A 6 -29.57 -41.72 -8.69
C PHE A 6 -28.52 -40.86 -7.97
N SER A 7 -27.30 -41.37 -7.78
CA SER A 7 -26.20 -40.62 -7.13
C SER A 7 -25.73 -39.41 -7.94
N ARG A 8 -25.66 -39.53 -9.28
CA ARG A 8 -25.28 -38.41 -10.15
C ARG A 8 -26.35 -37.32 -10.21
N PHE A 9 -27.62 -37.67 -10.05
CA PHE A 9 -28.73 -36.71 -10.06
C PHE A 9 -28.71 -35.78 -8.83
N PHE A 10 -28.41 -36.33 -7.65
CA PHE A 10 -28.31 -35.54 -6.41
C PHE A 10 -27.06 -34.66 -6.34
N ILE A 11 -25.99 -35.01 -7.06
CA ILE A 11 -24.80 -34.17 -7.15
C ILE A 11 -25.05 -32.99 -8.10
N LEU A 12 -25.77 -33.17 -9.21
CA LEU A 12 -25.97 -32.12 -10.22
C LEU A 12 -27.02 -31.08 -9.82
N LEU A 13 -28.04 -31.46 -9.03
CA LEU A 13 -29.09 -30.55 -8.55
C LEU A 13 -28.57 -29.28 -7.85
N PRO A 14 -27.66 -29.35 -6.87
CA PRO A 14 -27.11 -28.14 -6.24
C PRO A 14 -26.29 -27.28 -7.20
N TRP A 15 -25.56 -27.87 -8.16
CA TRP A 15 -24.82 -27.11 -9.18
C TRP A 15 -25.75 -26.35 -10.14
N VAL A 16 -26.85 -26.98 -10.57
CA VAL A 16 -27.87 -26.33 -11.41
C VAL A 16 -28.54 -25.17 -10.67
N LEU A 17 -28.86 -25.36 -9.38
CA LEU A 17 -29.44 -24.30 -8.54
C LEU A 17 -28.49 -23.09 -8.41
N ILE A 18 -27.18 -23.33 -8.22
CA ILE A 18 -26.17 -22.26 -8.13
C ILE A 18 -26.10 -21.46 -9.44
N VAL A 19 -26.13 -22.13 -10.60
CA VAL A 19 -26.12 -21.46 -11.91
C VAL A 19 -27.39 -20.62 -12.12
N ILE A 20 -28.55 -21.13 -11.74
CA ILE A 20 -29.83 -20.40 -11.80
C ILE A 20 -29.78 -19.16 -10.89
N ILE A 21 -29.28 -19.29 -9.66
CA ILE A 21 -29.12 -18.16 -8.72
C ILE A 21 -28.11 -17.14 -9.27
N MET A 22 -27.02 -17.58 -9.89
CA MET A 22 -26.02 -16.67 -10.46
C MET A 22 -26.60 -15.86 -11.63
N ILE A 23 -27.39 -16.50 -12.51
CA ILE A 23 -28.08 -15.84 -13.64
C ILE A 23 -29.16 -14.87 -13.15
N ASP A 24 -29.93 -15.23 -12.12
CA ASP A 24 -30.96 -14.35 -11.54
C ASP A 24 -30.34 -13.14 -10.83
N ILE A 25 -29.21 -13.31 -10.13
CA ILE A 25 -28.45 -12.22 -9.51
C ILE A 25 -27.91 -11.26 -10.58
N ASP A 26 -27.33 -11.77 -11.66
CA ASP A 26 -26.83 -10.92 -12.75
C ASP A 26 -27.97 -10.23 -13.51
N SER A 27 -29.09 -10.93 -13.76
CA SER A 27 -30.32 -10.33 -14.32
C SER A 27 -30.87 -9.21 -13.44
N LYS A 28 -30.96 -9.43 -12.12
CA LYS A 28 -31.45 -8.41 -11.17
C LYS A 28 -30.51 -7.22 -11.03
N ARG A 29 -29.21 -7.43 -11.25
CA ARG A 29 -28.19 -6.36 -11.25
C ARG A 29 -28.24 -5.54 -12.54
N ALA A 30 -28.54 -6.17 -13.67
CA ALA A 30 -28.73 -5.50 -14.96
C ALA A 30 -30.05 -4.69 -15.03
N ILE A 31 -31.12 -5.14 -14.38
CA ILE A 31 -32.44 -4.45 -14.37
C ILE A 31 -32.45 -3.19 -13.47
N ARG A 32 -31.51 -3.06 -12.52
CA ARG A 32 -31.50 -1.96 -11.52
C ARG A 32 -30.71 -0.71 -11.89
N ALA A 33 -30.46 -0.46 -13.18
CA ALA A 33 -30.09 0.87 -13.65
C ALA A 33 -31.27 1.47 -14.43
N PRO A 34 -31.88 2.55 -13.92
CA PRO A 34 -31.76 3.78 -14.69
C PRO A 34 -31.65 5.07 -13.86
N ALA A 35 -31.32 6.12 -14.60
CA ALA A 35 -30.95 7.46 -14.20
C ALA A 35 -32.12 8.36 -13.73
N ALA A 36 -31.74 9.36 -12.91
CA ALA A 36 -32.22 10.75 -12.81
C ALA A 36 -33.71 11.09 -12.46
N ALA A 37 -33.82 11.79 -11.32
CA ALA A 37 -34.46 13.12 -11.12
C ALA A 37 -35.89 13.26 -10.52
N ARG A 38 -35.92 13.95 -9.36
CA ARG A 38 -36.91 14.95 -8.82
C ARG A 38 -38.28 14.39 -8.39
N THR A 39 -38.87 14.71 -7.23
CA THR A 39 -39.11 15.99 -6.52
C THR A 39 -39.54 15.74 -5.06
N GLY A 40 -39.24 16.66 -4.13
CA GLY A 40 -39.88 16.70 -2.80
C GLY A 40 -39.19 17.65 -1.81
N ARG A 41 -39.82 18.80 -1.51
CA ARG A 41 -39.32 19.93 -0.74
C ARG A 41 -39.94 19.95 0.67
N ALA A 42 -39.10 19.99 1.72
CA ALA A 42 -39.26 20.62 3.04
C ALA A 42 -38.16 20.01 3.95
N GLN A 43 -37.39 20.70 4.79
CA GLN A 43 -37.60 21.97 5.46
C GLN A 43 -36.23 22.56 5.84
N ARG A 44 -36.18 23.88 5.75
CA ARG A 44 -35.06 24.78 5.96
C ARG A 44 -34.71 24.83 7.47
N ALA A 45 -33.50 24.45 7.84
CA ALA A 45 -32.83 24.96 9.04
C ALA A 45 -31.48 25.50 8.60
N ALA A 46 -31.37 26.82 8.61
CA ALA A 46 -30.21 27.56 8.16
C ALA A 46 -29.00 27.27 9.07
N ARG A 47 -27.95 26.70 8.49
CA ARG A 47 -26.56 26.89 8.92
C ARG A 47 -25.78 27.38 7.70
N THR A 48 -25.71 28.70 7.59
CA THR A 48 -24.83 29.43 6.68
C THR A 48 -23.38 29.07 7.00
N GLY A 49 -22.82 28.17 6.20
CA GLY A 49 -21.39 27.95 6.08
C GLY A 49 -21.14 27.55 4.62
N ALA A 50 -20.51 28.44 3.86
CA ALA A 50 -20.16 28.18 2.46
C ALA A 50 -19.38 26.86 2.34
N PRO A 51 -19.60 26.03 1.31
CA PRO A 51 -18.73 24.89 1.05
C PRO A 51 -17.38 25.43 0.59
N GLY A 52 -16.49 25.58 1.56
CA GLY A 52 -15.13 26.03 1.34
C GLY A 52 -14.40 25.07 0.41
N THR A 53 -13.72 25.66 -0.56
CA THR A 53 -12.67 25.14 -1.43
C THR A 53 -11.43 24.67 -0.63
N GLY A 54 -11.61 24.05 0.54
CA GLY A 54 -10.58 23.77 1.54
C GLY A 54 -9.82 22.46 1.37
N GLY A 55 -10.22 21.59 0.43
CA GLY A 55 -9.63 20.25 0.28
C GLY A 55 -8.34 20.18 -0.57
N ILE A 56 -8.08 21.18 -1.42
CA ILE A 56 -6.96 21.15 -2.38
C ILE A 56 -5.79 22.03 -1.93
N GLN A 57 -6.05 23.07 -1.13
CA GLN A 57 -5.04 24.09 -0.81
C GLN A 57 -4.02 23.67 0.27
N ASN A 58 -4.24 22.57 1.01
CA ASN A 58 -3.36 22.19 2.13
C ASN A 58 -2.52 20.92 1.90
N GLN A 59 -2.62 20.27 0.74
CA GLN A 59 -1.83 19.06 0.47
C GLN A 59 -0.35 19.40 0.19
N THR A 60 -0.06 20.55 -0.42
CA THR A 60 1.31 21.00 -0.70
C THR A 60 2.13 21.26 0.57
N ALA A 61 1.47 21.52 1.70
CA ALA A 61 2.11 21.75 3.00
C ALA A 61 2.44 20.46 3.78
N LEU A 62 1.86 19.31 3.41
CA LEU A 62 2.11 18.07 4.13
C LEU A 62 3.52 17.54 3.83
N PRO A 63 4.25 17.00 4.81
CA PRO A 63 5.54 16.36 4.56
C PRO A 63 5.35 15.10 3.69
N VAL A 64 6.36 14.76 2.88
CA VAL A 64 6.36 13.49 2.13
C VAL A 64 6.78 12.35 3.06
N ILE A 65 6.06 11.23 3.04
CA ILE A 65 6.51 10.01 3.72
C ILE A 65 7.38 9.20 2.76
N TYR A 66 8.63 8.98 3.14
CA TYR A 66 9.56 8.08 2.47
C TYR A 66 9.56 6.73 3.18
N ALA A 67 8.76 5.79 2.70
CA ALA A 67 8.71 4.45 3.27
C ALA A 67 9.83 3.58 2.69
N ILE A 68 10.70 3.07 3.53
CA ILE A 68 11.80 2.18 3.16
C ILE A 68 11.37 0.75 3.44
N THR A 69 11.24 -0.06 2.38
CA THR A 69 10.85 -1.47 2.46
C THR A 69 11.96 -2.37 1.91
N PRO A 70 12.77 -2.96 2.81
CA PRO A 70 13.62 -4.07 2.46
C PRO A 70 12.77 -5.28 2.05
N THR A 71 13.15 -5.97 0.97
CA THR A 71 12.48 -7.21 0.54
C THR A 71 13.50 -8.19 -0.01
N TYR A 72 13.14 -9.47 -0.06
CA TYR A 72 13.99 -10.52 -0.61
C TYR A 72 13.15 -11.61 -1.27
N THR A 73 13.76 -12.35 -2.20
CA THR A 73 13.06 -13.41 -2.94
C THR A 73 12.61 -14.53 -2.02
N ARG A 74 11.29 -14.73 -1.97
CA ARG A 74 10.61 -15.84 -1.27
C ARG A 74 9.26 -16.12 -1.91
N PRO A 75 8.65 -17.30 -1.71
CA PRO A 75 7.37 -17.64 -2.36
C PRO A 75 6.25 -16.62 -2.15
N VAL A 76 6.18 -16.02 -0.95
CA VAL A 76 5.13 -15.03 -0.60
C VAL A 76 5.49 -13.59 -0.95
N GLN A 77 6.69 -13.31 -1.47
CA GLN A 77 7.21 -11.94 -1.66
C GLN A 77 6.22 -11.06 -2.44
N LYS A 78 5.71 -11.57 -3.57
CA LYS A 78 4.79 -10.82 -4.43
C LYS A 78 3.48 -10.49 -3.72
N ALA A 79 2.94 -11.42 -2.92
CA ALA A 79 1.70 -11.21 -2.18
C ALA A 79 1.87 -10.14 -1.11
N GLU A 80 2.98 -10.17 -0.37
CA GLU A 80 3.32 -9.15 0.63
C GLU A 80 3.45 -7.75 0.01
N LEU A 81 4.18 -7.64 -1.10
CA LEU A 81 4.34 -6.37 -1.80
C LEU A 81 3.00 -5.84 -2.33
N ILE A 82 2.12 -6.70 -2.85
CA ILE A 82 0.78 -6.32 -3.29
C ILE A 82 -0.04 -5.78 -2.12
N ARG A 83 -0.05 -6.48 -0.98
CA ARG A 83 -0.76 -6.05 0.24
C ARG A 83 -0.29 -4.67 0.70
N LEU A 84 1.02 -4.44 0.71
CA LEU A 84 1.59 -3.13 1.06
C LEU A 84 1.22 -2.03 0.05
N ALA A 85 1.33 -2.30 -1.26
CA ALA A 85 0.95 -1.29 -2.26
C ALA A 85 -0.50 -0.87 -2.13
N HIS A 86 -1.42 -1.80 -1.84
CA HIS A 86 -2.81 -1.46 -1.60
C HIS A 86 -3.01 -0.52 -0.41
N ALA A 87 -2.26 -0.71 0.67
CA ALA A 87 -2.27 0.22 1.81
C ALA A 87 -1.64 1.56 1.44
N PHE A 88 -0.43 1.55 0.90
CA PHE A 88 0.35 2.77 0.63
C PHE A 88 -0.26 3.68 -0.43
N ARG A 89 -0.99 3.13 -1.42
CA ARG A 89 -1.69 3.92 -2.43
C ARG A 89 -2.80 4.81 -1.85
N GLN A 90 -3.27 4.51 -0.64
CA GLN A 90 -4.28 5.31 0.06
C GLN A 90 -3.67 6.47 0.86
N VAL A 91 -2.35 6.48 1.03
CA VAL A 91 -1.64 7.50 1.81
C VAL A 91 -1.24 8.67 0.88
N PRO A 92 -1.67 9.91 1.16
CA PRO A 92 -1.28 11.06 0.35
C PRO A 92 0.21 11.38 0.56
N ARG A 93 0.86 11.89 -0.49
CA ARG A 93 2.27 12.32 -0.46
C ARG A 93 3.23 11.25 0.08
N PHE A 94 3.12 10.09 -0.53
CA PHE A 94 3.90 8.92 -0.21
C PHE A 94 4.91 8.61 -1.32
N HIS A 95 6.13 8.25 -0.94
CA HIS A 95 7.17 7.78 -1.85
C HIS A 95 7.77 6.48 -1.32
N TRP A 96 7.62 5.41 -2.08
CA TRP A 96 8.00 4.06 -1.66
C TRP A 96 9.39 3.69 -2.15
N ILE A 97 10.34 3.48 -1.24
CA ILE A 97 11.70 3.03 -1.56
C ILE A 97 11.77 1.53 -1.28
N VAL A 98 11.72 0.73 -2.34
CA VAL A 98 11.85 -0.72 -2.25
C VAL A 98 13.30 -1.11 -2.51
N VAL A 99 13.90 -1.83 -1.57
CA VAL A 99 15.29 -2.26 -1.66
C VAL A 99 15.37 -3.78 -1.61
N GLU A 100 15.76 -4.40 -2.71
CA GLU A 100 15.89 -5.85 -2.79
C GLU A 100 17.22 -6.34 -2.20
N ASP A 101 17.18 -7.37 -1.35
CA ASP A 101 18.33 -8.19 -0.98
C ASP A 101 18.68 -9.14 -2.13
N SER A 102 19.28 -8.56 -3.16
CA SER A 102 19.64 -9.22 -4.42
C SER A 102 20.85 -8.52 -5.04
N THR A 103 21.61 -9.26 -5.85
CA THR A 103 22.72 -8.72 -6.64
C THR A 103 22.23 -7.81 -7.76
N THR A 104 20.98 -7.96 -8.20
CA THR A 104 20.33 -7.13 -9.23
C THR A 104 18.87 -6.86 -8.87
N ARG A 105 18.29 -5.82 -9.49
CA ARG A 105 16.83 -5.62 -9.50
C ARG A 105 16.16 -6.81 -10.20
N THR A 106 15.19 -7.44 -9.54
CA THR A 106 14.48 -8.58 -10.11
C THR A 106 13.34 -8.11 -11.02
N GLU A 107 13.09 -8.87 -12.08
CA GLU A 107 12.02 -8.56 -13.03
C GLU A 107 10.62 -8.62 -12.37
N LEU A 108 10.46 -9.51 -11.38
CA LEU A 108 9.22 -9.62 -10.60
C LEU A 108 8.88 -8.30 -9.92
N VAL A 109 9.84 -7.74 -9.17
CA VAL A 109 9.63 -6.49 -8.41
C VAL A 109 9.54 -5.30 -9.36
N ALA A 110 10.38 -5.25 -10.40
CA ALA A 110 10.33 -4.18 -11.39
C ALA A 110 8.95 -4.08 -12.08
N ARG A 111 8.42 -5.20 -12.60
CA ARG A 111 7.08 -5.25 -13.23
C ARG A 111 5.94 -4.98 -12.26
N PHE A 112 6.12 -5.35 -10.99
CA PHE A 112 5.13 -5.08 -9.96
C PHE A 112 5.08 -3.57 -9.67
N LEU A 113 6.22 -2.94 -9.37
CA LEU A 113 6.31 -1.52 -9.05
C LEU A 113 5.83 -0.64 -10.20
N ALA A 114 6.17 -0.99 -11.44
CA ALA A 114 5.69 -0.27 -12.63
C ALA A 114 4.15 -0.19 -12.74
N ARG A 115 3.42 -1.09 -12.07
CA ARG A 115 1.95 -1.19 -12.15
C ARG A 115 1.23 -0.92 -10.82
N CYS A 116 1.96 -0.77 -9.71
CA CYS A 116 1.34 -0.68 -8.38
C CYS A 116 0.64 0.66 -8.12
N GLY A 117 0.96 1.70 -8.90
CA GLY A 117 0.35 3.02 -8.80
C GLY A 117 0.79 3.83 -7.58
N VAL A 118 1.90 3.45 -6.94
CA VAL A 118 2.54 4.20 -5.85
C VAL A 118 3.84 4.80 -6.39
N PRO A 119 4.13 6.10 -6.20
CA PRO A 119 5.44 6.67 -6.55
C PRO A 119 6.55 5.91 -5.86
N PHE A 120 7.56 5.45 -6.60
CA PHE A 120 8.56 4.54 -6.04
C PHE A 120 9.99 4.84 -6.49
N THR A 121 10.94 4.27 -5.73
CA THR A 121 12.33 4.08 -6.12
C THR A 121 12.69 2.62 -5.90
N HIS A 122 13.25 1.99 -6.92
CA HIS A 122 13.64 0.58 -6.89
C HIS A 122 15.17 0.47 -6.80
N LEU A 123 15.65 0.04 -5.65
CA LEU A 123 17.07 -0.17 -5.36
C LEU A 123 17.33 -1.66 -5.08
N HIS A 124 18.61 -2.03 -5.02
CA HIS A 124 19.02 -3.36 -4.59
C HIS A 124 20.38 -3.29 -3.90
N VAL A 125 20.63 -4.22 -2.98
CA VAL A 125 21.94 -4.48 -2.39
C VAL A 125 21.94 -5.88 -1.83
N PHE A 126 22.95 -6.67 -2.18
CA PHE A 126 23.07 -8.04 -1.70
C PHE A 126 23.65 -8.06 -0.29
N THR A 127 22.99 -8.77 0.64
CA THR A 127 23.53 -9.06 1.96
C THR A 127 24.33 -10.38 1.93
N PRO A 128 25.65 -10.35 2.18
CA PRO A 128 26.47 -11.55 2.28
C PRO A 128 25.93 -12.56 3.32
N ARG A 129 26.03 -13.87 3.02
CA ARG A 129 25.52 -14.95 3.89
C ARG A 129 26.02 -14.89 5.34
N ARG A 130 27.24 -14.41 5.57
CA ARG A 130 27.81 -14.23 6.92
C ARG A 130 26.96 -13.33 7.83
N PHE A 131 26.19 -12.41 7.25
CA PHE A 131 25.34 -11.47 7.96
C PHE A 131 23.86 -11.92 8.05
N LYS A 132 23.52 -13.10 7.52
CA LYS A 132 22.17 -13.68 7.56
C LYS A 132 21.99 -14.68 8.72
N ARG A 133 22.87 -14.64 9.73
CA ARG A 133 22.84 -15.56 10.87
C ARG A 133 21.69 -15.20 11.82
N THR A 134 21.12 -16.21 12.47
CA THR A 134 20.12 -16.02 13.52
C THR A 134 20.66 -15.11 14.61
N GLY A 135 19.90 -14.08 15.00
CA GLY A 135 20.32 -13.07 15.98
C GLY A 135 21.01 -11.84 15.39
N MET A 136 21.36 -11.83 14.10
CA MET A 136 21.85 -10.60 13.45
C MET A 136 20.69 -9.72 12.97
N PRO A 137 20.82 -8.38 13.05
CA PRO A 137 19.84 -7.46 12.49
C PRO A 137 19.64 -7.74 10.99
N ARG A 138 18.39 -8.01 10.59
CA ARG A 138 18.03 -8.17 9.20
C ARG A 138 17.93 -6.81 8.52
N ALA A 139 18.17 -6.80 7.21
CA ALA A 139 17.93 -5.66 6.34
C ALA A 139 18.79 -4.39 6.57
N THR A 140 19.88 -4.46 7.32
CA THR A 140 20.75 -3.30 7.62
C THR A 140 21.31 -2.65 6.36
N GLU A 141 21.89 -3.45 5.44
CA GLU A 141 22.45 -2.94 4.19
C GLU A 141 21.38 -2.26 3.33
N GLN A 142 20.20 -2.87 3.25
CA GLN A 142 19.08 -2.36 2.47
C GLN A 142 18.60 -0.99 3.00
N ARG A 143 18.45 -0.87 4.33
CA ARG A 143 18.09 0.40 4.97
C ARG A 143 19.17 1.46 4.73
N ASN A 144 20.45 1.11 4.87
CA ASN A 144 21.56 2.04 4.65
C ASN A 144 21.66 2.55 3.21
N VAL A 145 21.42 1.68 2.22
CA VAL A 145 21.39 2.07 0.80
C VAL A 145 20.23 3.03 0.52
N ALA A 146 19.04 2.77 1.07
CA ALA A 146 17.92 3.70 0.96
C ALA A 146 18.21 5.08 1.59
N LEU A 147 18.82 5.09 2.79
CA LEU A 147 19.22 6.33 3.44
C LEU A 147 20.27 7.10 2.63
N THR A 148 21.22 6.39 2.03
CA THR A 148 22.23 6.99 1.14
C THR A 148 21.58 7.60 -0.10
N TRP A 149 20.65 6.89 -0.72
CA TRP A 149 19.87 7.40 -1.84
C TRP A 149 19.10 8.67 -1.45
N LEU A 150 18.43 8.69 -0.29
CA LEU A 150 17.72 9.87 0.21
C LEU A 150 18.65 11.08 0.38
N ARG A 151 19.85 10.88 0.95
CA ARG A 151 20.83 11.96 1.12
C ARG A 151 21.34 12.54 -0.21
N GLN A 152 21.37 11.72 -1.26
CA GLN A 152 21.82 12.15 -2.60
C GLN A 152 20.72 12.83 -3.42
N HIS A 153 19.45 12.49 -3.19
CA HIS A 153 18.33 12.91 -4.04
C HIS A 153 17.40 13.93 -3.38
N ARG A 154 17.55 14.21 -2.08
CA ARG A 154 16.71 15.15 -1.33
C ARG A 154 17.53 16.25 -0.70
N SER A 155 16.99 17.47 -0.73
CA SER A 155 17.62 18.64 -0.14
C SER A 155 17.24 18.79 1.35
N LYS A 156 18.03 19.56 2.10
CA LYS A 156 17.69 19.93 3.49
C LYS A 156 16.41 20.76 3.61
N ARG A 157 15.91 21.33 2.51
CA ARG A 157 14.66 22.10 2.46
C ARG A 157 13.44 21.21 2.23
N ASP A 158 13.65 19.94 1.87
CA ASP A 158 12.56 19.01 1.59
C ASP A 158 12.02 18.47 2.92
N ALA A 159 10.85 18.94 3.32
CA ALA A 159 10.14 18.42 4.48
C ALA A 159 9.64 17.00 4.20
N GLY A 160 10.06 16.04 5.02
CA GLY A 160 9.67 14.65 4.87
C GLY A 160 9.98 13.81 6.09
N VAL A 161 9.29 12.68 6.18
CA VAL A 161 9.47 11.70 7.27
C VAL A 161 9.95 10.39 6.66
N VAL A 162 10.97 9.79 7.26
CA VAL A 162 11.43 8.45 6.89
C VAL A 162 10.70 7.43 7.74
N PHE A 163 10.10 6.44 7.10
CA PHE A 163 9.37 5.36 7.77
C PHE A 163 9.97 4.02 7.35
N PHE A 164 10.47 3.22 8.29
CA PHE A 164 10.98 1.88 8.00
C PHE A 164 9.83 0.88 8.02
N ALA A 165 9.49 0.35 6.84
CA ALA A 165 8.35 -0.51 6.63
C ALA A 165 8.77 -1.89 6.10
N ASP A 166 8.96 -2.86 6.99
CA ASP A 166 9.23 -4.26 6.60
C ASP A 166 8.04 -4.86 5.82
N ASP A 167 8.32 -5.79 4.91
CA ASP A 167 7.36 -6.27 3.91
C ASP A 167 6.29 -7.23 4.46
N ASP A 168 6.57 -7.90 5.58
CA ASP A 168 5.66 -8.84 6.27
C ASP A 168 4.76 -8.18 7.34
N ASN A 169 4.96 -6.90 7.65
CA ASN A 169 4.16 -6.18 8.63
C ASN A 169 2.83 -5.67 8.07
N THR A 170 1.83 -5.50 8.94
CA THR A 170 0.54 -4.88 8.61
C THR A 170 0.48 -3.46 9.13
N TYR A 171 0.10 -2.53 8.25
CA TYR A 171 0.01 -1.10 8.56
C TYR A 171 -1.44 -0.64 8.42
N SER A 172 -1.93 0.10 9.42
CA SER A 172 -3.22 0.79 9.34
C SER A 172 -3.02 2.19 8.73
N LEU A 173 -4.09 2.79 8.20
CA LEU A 173 -3.98 4.14 7.61
C LEU A 173 -3.79 5.20 8.68
N GLU A 174 -4.37 4.99 9.86
CA GLU A 174 -4.27 5.88 11.01
C GLU A 174 -2.83 6.07 11.48
N LEU A 175 -1.99 5.03 11.33
CA LEU A 175 -0.56 5.11 11.64
C LEU A 175 0.13 6.21 10.82
N PHE A 176 -0.17 6.31 9.52
CA PHE A 176 0.46 7.31 8.66
C PHE A 176 -0.03 8.73 8.96
N GLU A 177 -1.30 8.88 9.35
CA GLU A 177 -1.80 10.17 9.84
C GLU A 177 -1.07 10.59 11.13
N GLU A 178 -0.87 9.64 12.05
CA GLU A 178 -0.18 9.89 13.30
C GLU A 178 1.29 10.28 13.06
N VAL A 179 1.99 9.58 12.16
CA VAL A 179 3.37 9.90 11.77
C VAL A 179 3.45 11.33 11.23
N ILE A 180 2.51 11.74 10.37
CA ILE A 180 2.48 13.11 9.82
C ILE A 180 2.18 14.16 10.89
N ARG A 181 1.31 13.86 11.87
CA ARG A 181 0.88 14.82 12.90
C ARG A 181 1.86 14.93 14.08
N ARG A 182 2.45 13.81 14.52
CA ARG A 182 3.24 13.74 15.77
C ARG A 182 4.74 13.91 15.54
N VAL A 183 5.25 13.46 14.40
CA VAL A 183 6.66 13.66 14.07
C VAL A 183 6.78 15.10 13.57
N THR A 184 7.51 15.95 14.31
CA THR A 184 7.91 17.24 13.77
C THR A 184 8.58 16.99 12.42
N PRO A 185 8.04 17.53 11.31
CA PRO A 185 8.66 17.35 10.00
C PRO A 185 10.00 18.09 10.02
N LEU A 186 11.04 17.35 10.38
CA LEU A 186 12.40 17.83 10.34
C LEU A 186 12.94 17.66 8.91
N PRO A 187 13.99 18.39 8.53
CA PRO A 187 14.77 18.04 7.35
C PRO A 187 15.08 16.55 7.40
N VAL A 188 14.83 15.82 6.31
CA VAL A 188 15.04 14.36 6.22
C VAL A 188 16.42 13.97 6.77
N PHE A 189 17.43 14.82 6.57
CA PHE A 189 18.79 14.64 7.09
C PHE A 189 18.91 14.64 8.63
N LEU A 190 18.09 15.43 9.34
CA LEU A 190 18.15 15.58 10.80
C LEU A 190 17.52 14.41 11.54
N SER A 191 16.43 13.83 11.01
CA SER A 191 15.83 12.59 11.54
C SER A 191 16.82 11.41 11.44
N ILE A 192 17.59 11.35 10.35
CA ILE A 192 18.61 10.31 10.13
C ILE A 192 19.81 10.46 11.08
N LEU A 193 20.20 11.69 11.44
CA LEU A 193 21.30 11.95 12.39
C LEU A 193 20.92 11.56 13.82
N SER A 194 19.65 11.71 14.22
CA SER A 194 19.21 11.36 15.56
C SER A 194 19.26 9.86 15.85
N SER A 195 19.11 9.01 14.82
CA SER A 195 19.20 7.54 14.98
C SER A 195 20.63 7.01 14.90
N ALA A 196 21.60 7.79 14.39
CA ALA A 196 23.00 7.41 14.31
C ALA A 196 23.84 7.76 15.56
N LEU A 197 23.24 8.46 16.54
CA LEU A 197 23.88 8.87 17.79
C LEU A 197 23.54 7.95 18.99
N HIS A 198 22.78 6.87 18.78
CA HIS A 198 22.42 5.91 19.83
C HIS A 198 22.57 4.45 19.35
N SER A 199 23.76 4.09 18.85
CA SER A 199 24.17 2.70 18.67
C SER A 199 25.65 2.55 18.94
#